data_AF-A0A534SVH7-F1
#
_entry.id   AF-A0A534SVH7-F1
#
_cell.length_a   1.000
_cell.length_b   1.000
_cell.length_c   1.000
_cell.angle_alpha   90.00
_cell.angle_beta   90.00
_cell.angle_gamma   90.00
#
_symmetry.space_group_name_H-M   'P 1'
#
loop_
_entity.id
_entity.type
_entity.pdbx_description
1 polymer ?
#
loop_
_entity_poly.entity_id
_entity_poly.type
_entity_poly.pdbx_seq_one_letter_code
_entity_poly.pdbx_strand_id
1 'polypeptide(L)' 'MLVLLALFLLGGGVIRPFAFALLVGFFSGVYSTIFIASPVVLFWEKRAVAKKQ' A
#
# COMPACT_ATOMS: atom_id res chain seq x y z
N MET A 1 7.98 -4.41 5.88
CA MET A 1 8.30 -5.61 5.08
C MET A 1 9.11 -6.66 5.82
N LEU A 2 10.08 -6.30 6.65
CA LEU A 2 10.82 -7.29 7.45
C LEU A 2 9.91 -8.23 8.27
N VAL A 3 8.85 -7.72 8.89
CA VAL A 3 7.92 -8.53 9.70
C VAL A 3 7.16 -9.58 8.85
N LEU A 4 6.74 -9.22 7.64
CA LEU A 4 6.05 -10.17 6.73
C LEU A 4 6.99 -11.23 6.19
N LEU A 5 8.23 -10.86 5.87
CA LEU A 5 9.28 -11.79 5.47
C LEU A 5 9.63 -12.75 6.62
N ALA A 6 9.72 -12.25 7.84
CA ALA A 6 9.94 -13.07 9.04
C ALA A 6 8.76 -14.03 9.29
N LEU A 7 7.51 -13.56 9.16
CA LEU A 7 6.31 -14.39 9.29
C LEU A 7 6.21 -15.45 8.18
N PHE A 8 6.66 -15.15 6.97
CA PHE A 8 6.64 -16.10 5.86
C PHE A 8 7.71 -17.19 6.02
N LEU A 9 8.92 -16.82 6.44
CA LEU A 9 10.06 -17.73 6.58
C LEU A 9 10.03 -18.54 7.88
N LEU A 10 9.72 -17.89 9.01
CA LEU A 10 9.71 -18.50 10.35
C LEU A 10 8.30 -18.96 10.77
N GLY A 11 7.26 -18.56 10.06
CA GLY A 11 5.89 -18.98 10.35
C GLY A 11 5.64 -20.44 9.97
N GLY A 12 4.96 -21.16 10.87
CA GLY A 12 4.54 -22.54 10.67
C GLY A 12 3.43 -22.71 9.61
N GLY A 13 3.01 -23.95 9.38
CA GLY A 13 2.13 -24.33 8.27
C GLY A 13 0.79 -23.57 8.18
N VAL A 14 0.25 -23.09 9.30
CA VAL A 14 -1.02 -22.36 9.34
C VAL A 14 -0.85 -20.88 8.95
N ILE A 15 0.31 -20.28 9.26
CA ILE A 15 0.52 -18.83 9.15
C ILE A 15 1.08 -18.46 7.77
N ARG A 16 1.75 -19.40 7.09
CA ARG A 16 2.29 -19.21 5.73
C ARG A 16 1.27 -18.74 4.69
N PRO A 17 0.09 -19.39 4.53
CA PRO A 17 -0.90 -18.93 3.54
C PRO A 17 -1.44 -17.53 3.88
N PHE A 18 -1.61 -17.21 5.17
CA PHE A 18 -2.00 -15.89 5.63
C PHE A 18 -0.93 -14.84 5.33
N ALA A 19 0.34 -15.12 5.64
CA ALA A 19 1.46 -14.24 5.34
C ALA A 19 1.61 -14.00 3.83
N PHE A 20 1.33 -15.02 3.00
CA PHE A 20 1.33 -14.89 1.54
C PHE A 20 0.23 -13.93 1.04
N ALA A 21 -1.00 -14.07 1.54
CA ALA A 21 -2.10 -13.16 1.21
C ALA A 21 -1.78 -11.71 1.62
N LEU A 22 -1.18 -11.52 2.80
CA LEU A 22 -0.76 -10.19 3.25
C LEU A 22 0.40 -9.62 2.41
N LEU A 23 1.33 -10.45 1.92
CA LEU A 23 2.40 -10.05 1.01
C LEU A 23 1.84 -9.49 -0.30
N VAL A 24 0.92 -10.23 -0.93
CA VAL A 24 0.26 -9.80 -2.17
C VAL A 24 -0.54 -8.52 -1.95
N GLY A 25 -1.31 -8.45 -0.87
CA GLY A 25 -2.07 -7.24 -0.51
C GLY A 25 -1.18 -6.03 -0.25
N PHE A 26 -0.02 -6.22 0.39
CA PHE A 26 0.93 -5.15 0.62
C PHE A 26 1.51 -4.60 -0.68
N PHE A 27 1.98 -5.46 -1.60
CA PHE A 27 2.51 -4.99 -2.87
C PHE A 27 1.46 -4.18 -3.64
N SER A 28 0.23 -4.71 -3.75
CA SER A 28 -0.88 -3.98 -4.36
C SER A 28 -1.15 -2.63 -3.68
N GLY A 29 -1.14 -2.59 -2.34
CA GLY A 29 -1.38 -1.38 -1.56
C GLY A 29 -0.30 -0.30 -1.69
N VAL A 30 0.98 -0.69 -1.73
CA VAL A 30 2.10 0.27 -1.91
C VAL A 30 2.10 0.85 -3.31
N TYR A 31 1.93 0.02 -4.34
CA TYR A 31 1.83 0.51 -5.72
C TYR A 31 0.63 1.44 -5.88
N SER A 32 -0.53 1.08 -5.28
CA SER A 32 -1.71 1.93 -5.26
C SER A 32 -1.44 3.28 -4.59
N THR A 33 -0.79 3.30 -3.44
CA THR A 33 -0.55 4.55 -2.68
C THR A 33 0.38 5.49 -3.44
N ILE A 34 1.48 4.99 -4.00
CA ILE A 34 2.45 5.84 -4.72
C ILE A 34 1.83 6.43 -5.99
N PHE A 35 1.09 5.61 -6.75
CA PHE A 35 0.53 6.03 -8.04
C PHE A 35 -0.80 6.76 -7.96
N ILE A 36 -1.64 6.49 -6.96
CA ILE A 36 -2.97 7.11 -6.85
C ILE A 36 -2.96 8.31 -5.90
N ALA A 37 -2.23 8.26 -4.78
CA ALA A 37 -2.23 9.39 -3.84
C ALA A 37 -1.60 10.65 -4.45
N SER A 38 -0.50 10.51 -5.21
CA SER A 38 0.20 11.63 -5.84
C SER A 38 -0.69 12.46 -6.80
N PRO A 39 -1.36 11.86 -7.82
CA PRO A 39 -2.27 12.60 -8.69
C PRO A 39 -3.55 13.05 -7.99
N VAL A 40 -4.06 12.29 -7.01
CA VAL A 40 -5.26 12.69 -6.25
C VAL A 40 -5.00 13.96 -5.44
N VAL A 41 -3.86 14.05 -4.75
CA VAL A 41 -3.47 15.26 -4.00
C VAL A 41 -3.23 16.44 -4.94
N LEU A 42 -2.52 16.24 -6.05
CA LEU A 42 -2.31 17.28 -7.07
C LEU A 42 -3.62 17.80 -7.66
N PHE A 43 -4.57 16.92 -7.95
CA PHE A 43 -5.89 17.30 -8.44
C PHE A 43 -6.69 18.10 -7.40
N TRP A 44 -6.59 17.71 -6.13
CA TRP A 44 -7.25 18.39 -5.04
C TRP A 44 -6.66 19.79 -4.80
N GLU A 45 -5.33 19.91 -4.86
CA GLU A 45 -4.62 21.18 -4.73
C GLU A 45 -4.99 22.14 -5.89
N LYS A 46 -5.04 21.63 -7.13
CA LYS A 46 -5.50 22.44 -8.29
C LYS A 46 -6.92 22.98 -8.09
N ARG A 47 -7.84 22.17 -7.54
CA ARG A 47 -9.21 22.64 -7.21
C ARG A 47 -9.25 23.62 -6.05
N ALA A 48 -8.39 23.46 -5.04
CA ALA A 48 -8.30 24.36 -3.91
C ALA A 48 -7.73 25.74 -4.31
N VAL A 49 -6.71 25.77 -5.18
CA VAL A 49 -6.11 27.00 -5.72
C VAL A 49 -7.09 27.73 -6.64
N ALA A 50 -7.82 27.01 -7.50
CA ALA A 50 -8.83 27.62 -8.38
C ALA A 50 -9.99 28.30 -7.63
N LYS A 51 -10.22 27.96 -6.36
CA LYS A 51 -11.24 28.59 -5.51
C LYS A 51 -10.73 29.84 -4.77
N LYS A 52 -9.45 30.15 -4.89
CA LYS A 52 -8.78 31.28 -4.21
C LYS A 52 -8.45 32.44 -5.15
N GLN A 53 -8.85 32.36 -6.43
CA GLN A 53 -8.78 33.44 -7.41
C GLN A 53 -10.17 34.04 -7.65
#